data_AF-A0A926TV29-F1
#
_entry.id   AF-A0A926TV29-F1
#
_cell.length_a   1.000
_cell.length_b   1.000
_cell.length_c   1.000
_cell.angle_alpha   90.00
_cell.angle_beta   90.00
_cell.angle_gamma   90.00
#
_symmetry.space_group_name_H-M   'P 1'
#
loop_
_entity.id
_entity.type
_entity.pdbx_description
1 polymer ?
#
loop_
_entity_poly.entity_id
_entity_poly.type
_entity_poly.pdbx_seq_one_letter_code
_entity_poly.pdbx_strand_id
1 'polypeptide(L)'
;MTHGNFYGTQYMADGEATIFRLTNHQTLIPFAQFVGLNDNPSRDAYPSRLVEAQDGNFYGVTLFGNFFRLTPDGQKTTIATLDRNFLFNRLIQGSDGNFYGTAIGPEPPDPGMVFRLTPQGELTPLGYFTGGNGSQPNSLIEIEGTFYGTTLMGGKHNQGTIFKLTIDR
;
A
#
# COMPACT_ATOMS: atom_id res chain seq x y z
N MET A 1 -21.90 -8.37 10.12
CA MET A 1 -20.90 -9.43 9.81
C MET A 1 -21.61 -10.50 9.01
N THR A 2 -21.53 -10.49 7.69
CA THR A 2 -22.16 -11.53 6.86
C THR A 2 -21.33 -11.74 5.60
N HIS A 3 -20.81 -12.97 5.47
CA HIS A 3 -20.01 -13.54 4.37
C HIS A 3 -18.51 -13.23 4.42
N GLY A 4 -17.86 -13.65 5.53
CA GLY A 4 -16.42 -13.49 5.74
C GLY A 4 -15.58 -14.43 4.87
N ASN A 5 -15.53 -14.16 3.57
CA ASN A 5 -14.44 -14.67 2.75
C ASN A 5 -13.16 -13.93 3.15
N PHE A 6 -12.07 -14.66 3.36
CA PHE A 6 -10.75 -14.03 3.58
C PHE A 6 -10.02 -13.89 2.24
N TYR A 7 -9.52 -12.69 1.97
CA TYR A 7 -8.80 -12.36 0.74
C TYR A 7 -7.34 -12.04 1.06
N GLY A 8 -6.43 -12.49 0.20
CA GLY A 8 -5.00 -12.25 0.37
C GLY A 8 -4.23 -12.27 -0.94
N THR A 9 -2.95 -11.89 -0.85
CA THR A 9 -1.99 -11.93 -1.95
C THR A 9 -0.95 -13.01 -1.68
N GLN A 10 -0.48 -13.68 -2.74
CA GLN A 10 0.61 -14.65 -2.68
C GLN A 10 1.67 -14.31 -3.73
N TYR A 11 2.94 -14.35 -3.31
CA TYR A 11 4.11 -14.19 -4.18
C TYR A 11 4.58 -15.54 -4.72
N MET A 12 4.90 -15.59 -6.01
CA MET A 12 5.48 -16.76 -6.69
C MET A 12 6.95 -16.46 -7.07
N ALA A 13 7.80 -17.49 -7.09
CA ALA A 13 9.25 -17.34 -7.21
C ALA A 13 9.74 -16.77 -8.57
N ASP A 14 8.87 -16.74 -9.57
CA ASP A 14 9.09 -16.23 -10.93
C ASP A 14 8.71 -14.74 -11.13
N GLY A 15 8.28 -14.07 -10.06
CA GLY A 15 7.84 -12.68 -10.10
C GLY A 15 6.34 -12.51 -10.37
N GLU A 16 5.60 -13.60 -10.56
CA GLU A 16 4.14 -13.56 -10.62
C GLU A 16 3.55 -13.45 -9.22
N ALA A 17 2.36 -12.86 -9.13
CA ALA A 17 1.58 -12.84 -7.90
C ALA A 17 0.11 -13.11 -8.17
N THR A 18 -0.56 -13.73 -7.20
CA THR A 18 -1.99 -14.07 -7.27
C THR A 18 -2.77 -13.45 -6.13
N ILE A 19 -4.05 -13.19 -6.38
CA ILE A 19 -5.04 -12.85 -5.36
C ILE A 19 -5.90 -14.08 -5.14
N PHE A 20 -6.01 -14.50 -3.89
CA PHE A 20 -6.82 -15.65 -3.50
C PHE A 20 -7.99 -15.25 -2.63
N ARG A 21 -9.06 -16.05 -2.71
CA ARG A 21 -10.20 -16.01 -1.80
C ARG A 21 -10.31 -17.36 -1.10
N LEU A 22 -10.46 -17.35 0.23
CA LEU A 22 -10.85 -18.50 1.03
C LEU A 22 -12.37 -18.53 1.18
N THR A 23 -13.01 -19.60 0.72
CA THR A 23 -14.44 -19.85 0.93
C THR A 23 -14.67 -20.67 2.21
N ASN A 24 -15.93 -20.81 2.65
CA ASN A 24 -16.34 -21.56 3.85
C ASN A 24 -15.98 -23.07 3.86
N HIS A 25 -15.19 -23.54 2.90
CA HIS A 25 -14.59 -24.89 2.86
C HIS A 25 -13.05 -24.85 2.72
N GLN A 26 -12.40 -23.77 3.20
CA GLN A 26 -10.94 -23.59 3.25
C GLN A 26 -10.20 -23.89 1.94
N THR A 27 -10.87 -23.69 0.79
CA THR A 27 -10.25 -23.87 -0.52
C THR A 27 -9.69 -22.53 -0.98
N LEU A 28 -8.39 -22.51 -1.29
CA LEU A 28 -7.74 -21.37 -1.94
C LEU A 28 -8.10 -21.38 -3.43
N ILE A 29 -8.86 -20.38 -3.86
CA ILE A 29 -9.21 -20.21 -5.28
C ILE A 29 -8.49 -18.96 -5.79
N PRO A 30 -7.46 -19.11 -6.65
CA PRO A 30 -6.92 -17.99 -7.41
C PRO A 30 -8.04 -17.43 -8.29
N PHE A 31 -8.33 -16.13 -8.17
CA PHE A 31 -9.39 -15.50 -8.96
C PHE A 31 -8.92 -14.26 -9.76
N ALA A 32 -7.66 -13.86 -9.54
CA ALA A 32 -7.07 -12.69 -10.18
C ALA A 32 -5.53 -12.81 -10.18
N GLN A 33 -4.88 -12.51 -11.30
CA GLN A 33 -3.41 -12.51 -11.46
C GLN A 33 -2.85 -11.10 -11.67
N PHE A 34 -1.72 -10.77 -11.07
CA PHE A 34 -1.03 -9.48 -11.26
C PHE A 34 -0.20 -9.50 -12.56
N VAL A 35 -0.88 -9.63 -13.70
CA VAL A 35 -0.28 -9.57 -15.03
C VAL A 35 -1.04 -8.55 -15.87
N GLY A 36 -0.32 -7.71 -16.62
CA GLY A 36 -0.92 -6.75 -17.55
C GLY A 36 -1.65 -5.58 -16.88
N LEU A 37 -1.26 -5.17 -15.67
CA LEU A 37 -1.81 -3.96 -15.03
C LEU A 37 -1.25 -2.69 -15.68
N ASN A 38 -0.09 -2.78 -16.31
CA ASN A 38 0.51 -1.74 -17.15
C ASN A 38 1.46 -2.39 -18.20
N ASP A 39 2.02 -1.58 -19.10
CA ASP A 39 2.95 -2.01 -20.14
C ASP A 39 4.34 -2.47 -19.59
N ASN A 40 4.51 -2.55 -18.27
CA ASN A 40 5.77 -2.86 -17.61
C ASN A 40 5.62 -3.96 -16.52
N PRO A 41 5.89 -5.23 -16.86
CA PRO A 41 5.73 -6.38 -15.96
C PRO A 41 6.49 -6.26 -14.63
N SER A 42 7.61 -5.53 -14.60
CA SER A 42 8.38 -5.33 -13.37
C SER A 42 7.60 -4.54 -12.31
N ARG A 43 6.64 -3.72 -12.74
CA ARG A 43 5.80 -2.90 -11.84
C ARG A 43 4.60 -3.65 -11.28
N ASP A 44 4.28 -4.81 -11.83
CA ASP A 44 3.16 -5.63 -11.37
C ASP A 44 3.61 -6.61 -10.26
N ALA A 45 4.91 -6.70 -10.03
CA ALA A 45 5.52 -7.59 -9.05
C ALA A 45 5.36 -7.10 -7.60
N TYR A 46 5.33 -8.05 -6.65
CA TYR A 46 5.29 -7.81 -5.21
C TYR A 46 4.09 -6.95 -4.74
N PRO A 47 2.85 -7.41 -4.95
CA PRO A 47 1.67 -6.71 -4.44
C PRO A 47 1.64 -6.74 -2.91
N SER A 48 1.44 -5.57 -2.31
CA SER A 48 1.14 -5.45 -0.89
C SER A 48 -0.20 -6.09 -0.53
N ARG A 49 -0.46 -6.26 0.77
CA ARG A 49 -1.74 -6.75 1.27
C ARG A 49 -2.88 -5.82 0.84
N LEU A 50 -4.01 -6.43 0.46
CA LEU A 50 -5.23 -5.70 0.09
C LEU A 50 -5.85 -4.93 1.26
N VAL A 51 -6.41 -3.78 0.93
CA VAL A 51 -7.32 -2.99 1.75
C VAL A 51 -8.73 -3.19 1.21
N GLU A 52 -9.62 -3.76 2.01
CA GLU A 52 -11.05 -3.67 1.74
C GLU A 52 -11.52 -2.25 2.07
N ALA A 53 -11.99 -1.53 1.06
CA ALA A 53 -12.39 -0.13 1.17
C ALA A 53 -13.90 0.01 1.40
N GLN A 54 -14.31 1.21 1.84
CA GLN A 54 -15.71 1.57 2.12
C GLN A 54 -16.63 1.43 0.90
N ASP A 55 -16.09 1.47 -0.32
CA ASP A 55 -16.84 1.29 -1.56
C ASP A 55 -17.08 -0.19 -1.93
N GLY A 56 -16.60 -1.13 -1.10
CA GLY A 56 -16.74 -2.57 -1.31
C GLY A 56 -15.70 -3.17 -2.27
N ASN A 57 -14.75 -2.38 -2.75
CA ASN A 57 -13.65 -2.86 -3.58
C ASN A 57 -12.38 -3.09 -2.75
N PHE A 58 -11.46 -3.87 -3.32
CA PHE A 58 -10.11 -4.05 -2.77
C PHE A 58 -9.13 -3.09 -3.43
N TYR A 59 -8.25 -2.51 -2.63
CA TYR A 59 -7.21 -1.61 -3.06
C TYR A 59 -5.85 -2.12 -2.65
N GLY A 60 -4.84 -1.80 -3.43
CA GLY A 60 -3.46 -2.13 -3.08
C GLY A 60 -2.46 -1.40 -3.94
N VAL A 61 -1.19 -1.63 -3.60
CA VAL A 61 -0.04 -1.11 -4.33
C VAL A 61 0.99 -2.22 -4.47
N THR A 62 1.65 -2.29 -5.61
CA THR A 62 2.83 -3.11 -5.80
C THR A 62 4.07 -2.40 -5.28
N LEU A 63 5.12 -3.13 -4.93
CA LEU A 63 6.34 -2.54 -4.38
C LEU A 63 6.89 -1.40 -5.25
N PHE A 64 6.77 -1.52 -6.56
CA PHE A 64 7.29 -0.55 -7.54
C PHE A 64 6.25 0.45 -8.07
N GLY A 65 5.13 0.63 -7.35
CA GLY A 65 4.26 1.80 -7.52
C GLY A 65 3.14 1.67 -8.53
N ASN A 66 2.66 0.45 -8.81
CA ASN A 66 1.36 0.25 -9.47
C ASN A 66 0.26 0.20 -8.39
N PHE A 67 -0.58 1.24 -8.35
CA PHE A 67 -1.74 1.32 -7.47
C PHE A 67 -2.95 0.80 -8.21
N PHE A 68 -3.71 -0.11 -7.59
CA PHE A 68 -4.80 -0.79 -8.25
C PHE A 68 -6.04 -0.87 -7.37
N ARG A 69 -7.19 -0.95 -8.04
CA ARG A 69 -8.49 -1.33 -7.50
C ARG A 69 -8.86 -2.69 -8.07
N LEU A 70 -9.53 -3.50 -7.27
CA LEU A 70 -10.04 -4.81 -7.65
C LEU A 70 -11.46 -4.96 -7.10
N THR A 71 -12.40 -5.28 -7.97
CA THR A 71 -13.77 -5.61 -7.55
C THR A 71 -13.84 -7.03 -6.97
N PRO A 72 -14.84 -7.36 -6.12
CA PRO A 72 -14.97 -8.71 -5.56
C PRO A 72 -15.16 -9.84 -6.59
N ASP A 73 -15.58 -9.53 -7.82
CA ASP A 73 -15.67 -10.45 -8.96
C ASP A 73 -14.38 -10.54 -9.79
N GLY A 74 -13.31 -9.83 -9.40
CA GLY A 74 -11.97 -9.98 -9.98
C GLY A 74 -11.60 -8.95 -11.04
N GLN A 75 -12.44 -7.96 -11.31
CA GLN A 75 -12.14 -6.89 -12.27
C GLN A 75 -11.09 -5.95 -11.69
N LYS A 76 -9.94 -5.87 -12.37
CA LYS A 76 -8.80 -5.03 -11.97
C LYS A 76 -8.86 -3.68 -12.68
N THR A 77 -8.42 -2.63 -12.00
CA THR A 77 -8.22 -1.30 -12.58
C THR A 77 -6.93 -0.70 -12.02
N THR A 78 -6.03 -0.23 -12.89
CA THR A 78 -4.90 0.60 -12.47
C THR A 78 -5.42 2.00 -12.15
N ILE A 79 -5.17 2.45 -10.92
CA ILE A 79 -5.56 3.78 -10.41
C ILE A 79 -4.46 4.80 -10.73
N ALA A 80 -3.21 4.42 -10.49
CA ALA A 80 -2.03 5.24 -10.75
C ALA A 80 -0.79 4.36 -10.93
N THR A 81 0.17 4.84 -11.71
CA THR A 81 1.51 4.25 -11.81
C THR A 81 2.53 5.34 -11.52
N LEU A 82 3.39 5.10 -10.53
CA LEU A 82 4.42 6.07 -10.12
C LEU A 82 5.82 5.55 -10.39
N ASP A 83 6.54 6.26 -11.25
CA ASP A 83 7.92 5.95 -11.60
C ASP A 83 8.89 6.93 -10.93
N ARG A 84 9.14 6.72 -9.63
CA ARG A 84 10.02 7.59 -8.84
C ARG A 84 11.15 6.85 -8.13
N ASN A 85 11.37 5.58 -8.44
CA ASN A 85 12.30 4.69 -7.71
C ASN A 85 12.01 4.61 -6.19
N PHE A 86 10.75 4.79 -5.81
CA PHE A 86 10.30 4.56 -4.43
C PHE A 86 9.80 3.12 -4.28
N LEU A 87 10.04 2.54 -3.11
CA LEU A 87 9.43 1.29 -2.68
C LEU A 87 8.19 1.61 -1.84
N PHE A 88 7.02 1.18 -2.30
CA PHE A 88 5.74 1.51 -1.66
C PHE A 88 5.33 0.44 -0.65
N ASN A 89 4.97 0.88 0.55
CA ASN A 89 4.38 0.02 1.58
C ASN A 89 2.86 -0.08 1.41
N ARG A 90 2.27 -0.98 2.21
CA ARG A 90 0.81 -1.20 2.27
C ARG A 90 0.06 0.10 2.55
N LEU A 91 -1.09 0.25 1.89
CA LEU A 91 -2.05 1.32 2.11
C LEU A 91 -2.95 1.05 3.34
N ILE A 92 -3.54 2.12 3.86
CA ILE A 92 -4.76 2.09 4.67
C ILE A 92 -5.76 3.07 4.07
N GLN A 93 -7.06 2.81 4.19
CA GLN A 93 -8.06 3.81 3.84
C GLN A 93 -8.38 4.66 5.08
N GLY A 94 -8.32 5.97 4.93
CA GLY A 94 -8.69 6.92 5.96
C GLY A 94 -10.21 7.07 6.09
N SER A 95 -10.64 7.66 7.20
CA SER A 95 -12.04 8.04 7.43
C SER A 95 -12.63 8.99 6.38
N ASP A 96 -11.79 9.71 5.63
CA ASP A 96 -12.17 10.62 4.54
C ASP A 96 -12.33 9.92 3.18
N GLY A 97 -12.12 8.61 3.11
CA GLY A 97 -12.22 7.81 1.89
C GLY A 97 -10.95 7.80 1.02
N ASN A 98 -9.93 8.61 1.36
CA ASN A 98 -8.64 8.58 0.69
C ASN A 98 -7.76 7.44 1.21
N PHE A 99 -6.73 7.08 0.44
CA PHE A 99 -5.75 6.09 0.84
C PHE A 99 -4.48 6.75 1.34
N TYR A 100 -3.86 6.17 2.35
CA TYR A 100 -2.65 6.68 2.97
C TYR A 100 -1.62 5.58 3.02
N GLY A 101 -0.38 5.95 2.76
CA GLY A 101 0.72 5.00 2.76
C GLY A 101 2.04 5.70 3.01
N THR A 102 3.08 4.87 3.04
CA THR A 102 4.45 5.33 3.12
C THR A 102 5.27 4.76 1.99
N ALA A 103 6.31 5.48 1.62
CA ALA A 103 7.23 5.04 0.59
C ALA A 103 8.66 5.29 1.03
N ILE A 104 9.55 4.35 0.67
CA ILE A 104 10.99 4.41 0.93
C ILE A 104 11.67 4.88 -0.35
N GLY A 105 12.49 5.93 -0.25
CA GLY A 105 13.23 6.51 -1.35
C GLY A 105 14.47 5.69 -1.73
N PRO A 106 15.08 6.00 -2.88
CA PRO A 106 16.08 5.14 -3.52
C PRO A 106 17.51 5.21 -2.94
N GLU A 107 17.84 6.25 -2.16
CA GLU A 107 19.23 6.54 -1.78
C GLU A 107 19.44 6.47 -0.26
N PRO A 108 20.54 5.87 0.24
CA PRO A 108 20.89 5.90 1.67
C PRO A 108 20.90 7.35 2.22
N PRO A 109 20.34 7.62 3.42
CA PRO A 109 19.85 6.69 4.44
C PRO A 109 18.40 6.20 4.22
N ASP A 110 17.97 6.11 2.96
CA ASP A 110 16.64 5.73 2.48
C ASP A 110 15.57 6.69 3.02
N PRO A 111 15.62 7.98 2.59
CA PRO A 111 14.64 8.97 3.00
C PRO A 111 13.27 8.48 2.57
N GLY A 112 12.23 8.82 3.32
CA GLY A 112 10.89 8.31 3.05
C GLY A 112 9.87 9.41 2.93
N MET A 113 8.65 9.05 2.54
CA MET A 113 7.51 9.95 2.63
C MET A 113 6.29 9.24 3.21
N VAL A 114 5.43 10.04 3.84
CA VAL A 114 4.01 9.71 4.01
C VAL A 114 3.26 10.40 2.88
N PHE A 115 2.30 9.71 2.27
CA PHE A 115 1.50 10.25 1.18
C PHE A 115 0.01 9.92 1.35
N ARG A 116 -0.81 10.77 0.72
CA ARG A 116 -2.23 10.53 0.43
C ARG A 116 -2.36 10.14 -1.04
N LEU A 117 -3.29 9.25 -1.36
CA LEU A 117 -3.71 8.89 -2.70
C LEU A 117 -5.23 8.96 -2.76
N THR A 118 -5.78 9.77 -3.67
CA THR A 118 -7.23 9.78 -3.90
C THR A 118 -7.66 8.52 -4.67
N PRO A 119 -8.92 8.08 -4.57
CA PRO A 119 -9.43 6.97 -5.39
C PRO A 119 -9.31 7.20 -6.90
N GLN A 120 -9.12 8.46 -7.32
CA GLN A 120 -8.91 8.88 -8.71
C GLN A 120 -7.42 8.88 -9.12
N GLY A 121 -6.51 8.55 -8.21
CA GLY A 121 -5.08 8.39 -8.50
C GLY A 121 -4.21 9.64 -8.29
N GLU A 122 -4.73 10.67 -7.64
CA GLU A 122 -3.93 11.83 -7.27
C GLU A 122 -3.09 11.52 -6.02
N LEU A 123 -1.76 11.47 -6.17
CA LEU A 123 -0.85 11.32 -5.04
C LEU A 123 -0.42 12.70 -4.52
N THR A 124 -0.63 12.93 -3.22
CA THR A 124 -0.16 14.11 -2.48
C THR A 124 0.85 13.68 -1.41
N PRO A 125 2.12 14.13 -1.47
CA PRO A 125 3.03 13.97 -0.34
C PRO A 125 2.54 14.78 0.86
N LEU A 126 2.55 14.17 2.05
CA LEU A 126 2.09 14.80 3.30
C LEU A 126 3.25 15.15 4.23
N GLY A 127 4.38 14.47 4.08
CA GLY A 127 5.58 14.71 4.87
C GLY A 127 6.73 13.82 4.42
N TYR A 128 7.95 14.27 4.73
CA TYR A 128 9.18 13.59 4.36
C TYR A 128 10.01 13.23 5.59
N PHE A 129 10.70 12.10 5.49
CA PHE A 129 11.68 11.59 6.43
C PHE A 129 13.07 11.82 5.87
N THR A 130 13.89 12.60 6.56
CA THR A 130 15.22 13.05 6.08
C THR A 130 16.36 12.46 6.92
N GLY A 131 16.10 11.39 7.65
CA GLY A 131 17.04 10.79 8.60
C GLY A 131 16.85 11.34 10.00
N GLY A 132 16.90 12.67 10.21
CA GLY A 132 16.80 13.26 11.55
C GLY A 132 15.47 12.99 12.27
N ASN A 133 14.36 12.98 11.53
CA ASN A 133 13.01 12.65 12.02
C ASN A 133 12.63 11.17 11.77
N GLY A 134 13.57 10.35 11.30
CA GLY A 134 13.38 8.96 10.90
C GLY A 134 13.77 8.70 9.44
N SER A 135 13.85 7.43 9.04
CA SER A 135 14.02 6.96 7.67
C SER A 135 13.48 5.53 7.51
N GLN A 136 13.22 5.11 6.27
CA GLN A 136 12.49 3.86 5.97
C GLN A 136 11.15 3.76 6.74
N PRO A 137 10.18 4.63 6.44
CA PRO A 137 8.86 4.55 7.08
C PRO A 137 8.18 3.23 6.76
N ASN A 138 7.45 2.67 7.73
CA ASN A 138 6.68 1.44 7.60
C ASN A 138 5.17 1.77 7.52
N SER A 139 4.30 0.85 7.94
CA SER A 139 2.86 0.94 7.83
C SER A 139 2.27 1.97 8.79
N LEU A 140 1.09 2.48 8.41
CA LEU A 140 0.30 3.41 9.20
C LEU A 140 -0.87 2.70 9.91
N ILE A 141 -1.36 3.33 10.97
CA ILE A 141 -2.72 3.14 11.52
C ILE A 141 -3.40 4.50 11.67
N GLU A 142 -4.72 4.55 11.57
CA GLU A 142 -5.52 5.75 11.88
C GLU A 142 -6.29 5.54 13.19
N ILE A 143 -6.28 6.56 14.05
CA ILE A 143 -7.11 6.64 15.25
C ILE A 143 -7.74 8.04 15.27
N GLU A 144 -9.06 8.12 15.15
CA GLU A 144 -9.83 9.37 15.25
C GLU A 144 -9.32 10.51 14.34
N GLY A 145 -8.91 10.18 13.09
CA GLY A 145 -8.37 11.16 12.15
C GLY A 145 -6.91 11.51 12.31
N THR A 146 -6.21 10.92 13.29
CA THR A 146 -4.76 11.03 13.41
C THR A 146 -4.10 9.75 12.94
N PHE A 147 -3.12 9.90 12.04
CA PHE A 147 -2.32 8.79 11.56
C PHE A 147 -1.10 8.60 12.45
N TYR A 148 -0.78 7.36 12.77
CA TYR A 148 0.40 6.96 13.53
C TYR A 148 1.20 5.96 12.71
N GLY A 149 2.52 6.04 12.81
CA GLY A 149 3.41 5.14 12.09
C GLY A 149 4.78 5.06 12.75
N THR A 150 5.60 4.18 12.19
CA THR A 150 6.99 4.00 12.61
C THR A 150 7.94 4.20 11.45
N THR A 151 9.17 4.59 11.77
CA THR A 151 10.32 4.47 10.88
C THR A 151 11.23 3.36 11.39
N LEU A 152 11.88 2.61 10.50
CA LEU A 152 12.77 1.52 10.90
C LEU A 152 14.12 2.05 11.40
N MET A 153 14.61 3.13 10.79
CA MET A 153 15.90 3.76 11.10
C MET A 153 15.76 5.29 11.15
N GLY A 154 16.90 5.99 11.16
CA GLY A 154 16.97 7.44 11.33
C GLY A 154 16.85 7.83 12.80
N GLY A 155 16.32 9.00 13.11
CA GLY A 155 16.13 9.44 14.49
C GLY A 155 17.43 9.54 15.30
N LYS A 156 17.26 9.55 16.63
CA LYS A 156 18.39 9.66 17.55
C LYS A 156 19.18 8.35 17.54
N HIS A 157 20.50 8.43 17.37
CA HIS A 157 21.40 7.26 17.29
C HIS A 157 21.07 6.29 16.15
N ASN A 158 20.46 6.78 15.07
CA ASN A 158 19.99 5.95 13.95
C ASN A 158 18.93 4.89 14.36
N GLN A 159 18.23 5.12 15.47
CA GLN A 159 17.08 4.32 15.91
C GLN A 159 15.78 4.92 15.40
N GLY A 160 14.92 4.06 14.85
CA GLY A 160 13.61 4.42 14.32
C GLY A 160 12.75 5.28 15.25
N THR A 161 11.82 6.04 14.67
CA THR A 161 10.91 6.93 15.39
C THR A 161 9.47 6.41 15.33
N ILE A 162 8.67 6.80 16.33
CA ILE A 162 7.20 6.77 16.22
C ILE A 162 6.77 8.19 15.87
N PHE A 163 5.97 8.34 14.82
CA PHE A 163 5.44 9.63 14.40
C PHE A 163 3.91 9.62 14.40
N LYS A 164 3.35 10.82 14.52
CA LYS A 164 1.93 11.07 14.26
C LYS A 164 1.78 12.14 13.19
N LEU A 165 0.71 12.07 12.43
CA LEU A 165 0.37 13.00 11.37
C LEU A 165 -1.11 13.36 11.48
N THR A 166 -1.38 14.65 11.63
CA THR A 166 -2.72 15.22 11.56
C THR A 166 -2.91 15.78 10.17
N ILE A 167 -4.01 15.42 9.52
CA ILE A 167 -4.35 15.91 8.19
C ILE A 167 -5.35 17.05 8.35
N ASP A 168 -5.07 18.18 7.71
CA ASP A 168 -6.06 19.25 7.58
C ASP A 168 -7.20 18.73 6.70
N ARG A 169 -8.42 18.70 7.28
CA ARG A 169 -9.65 18.23 6.63
C ARG A 169 -10.36 19.36 5.92
#